data_AF-A0AA39GQU0-F1
#
_entry.id   AF-A0AA39GQU0-F1
#
_cell.length_a   1.000
_cell.length_b   1.000
_cell.length_c   1.000
_cell.angle_alpha   90.00
_cell.angle_beta   90.00
_cell.angle_gamma   90.00
#
_symmetry.space_group_name_H-M   'P 1'
#
loop_
_entity.id
_entity.type
_entity.pdbx_description
1 polymer ?
#
loop_
_entity_poly.entity_id
_entity_poly.type
_entity_poly.pdbx_seq_one_letter_code
_entity_poly.pdbx_strand_id
1 'polypeptide(L)'
;MSNSLREACGEEAKDILVALVCAFPAIYSYRCHNRSKYELTTRELKEAFEFVVGSMRQEYGSKVTTELCWASWCSIRYNYVQLTVMPGLARSVDKNAIEVLVELIKDYPVLHTRECYIKDKHHNLPLEARLAFQDVVEHMKELCGPEATETVCWTSWRGVVRNNIRSFKATGRLLAKWQEKLGFLEPFTSVPPRDHSPPIFDEIDGDRPLVEVFGDKCVEALIKKVAKFPAFHRRWYVVRTRYVEGMCDRLREHWDEIVKELNTEFPGVQSKMAWRCWRTIRMTAARTVKWKPLLGFLAPHMKKSCPDANSHKNNSNNSNAQRGAEIATASPVTTINSSPEAAQEISPSLLSSLPRPEPIMGHAAGFNAGPVSASNEFQQIEGSSDWPYLSIASPPSFWIPTIYGPNHSGQNADPHNVHPSTYIYGPFQTEHNTYPHM
;
A
#
# COMPACT_ATOMS: atom_id res chain seq x y z
N MET A 1 5.63 23.62 -9.92
CA MET A 1 4.27 23.07 -10.02
C MET A 1 4.26 22.16 -11.22
N SER A 2 3.81 20.92 -11.08
CA SER A 2 3.76 19.95 -12.19
C SER A 2 2.45 20.16 -12.93
N ASN A 3 2.47 20.90 -14.03
CA ASN A 3 1.31 21.00 -14.92
C ASN A 3 0.92 19.58 -15.35
N SER A 4 -0.36 19.22 -15.26
CA SER A 4 -0.82 17.91 -15.72
C SER A 4 -1.01 17.91 -17.25
N LEU A 5 -0.93 16.74 -17.89
CA LEU A 5 -1.22 16.64 -19.34
C LEU A 5 -2.63 17.16 -19.67
N ARG A 6 -3.58 17.00 -18.74
CA ARG A 6 -4.93 17.56 -18.84
C ARG A 6 -4.92 19.08 -18.92
N GLU A 7 -4.17 19.74 -18.04
CA GLU A 7 -4.09 21.21 -18.01
C GLU A 7 -3.38 21.75 -19.26
N ALA A 8 -2.37 21.04 -19.75
CA ALA A 8 -1.62 21.46 -20.93
C ALA A 8 -2.38 21.20 -22.25
N CYS A 9 -3.05 20.05 -22.36
CA CYS A 9 -3.53 19.52 -23.64
C CYS A 9 -5.02 19.19 -23.70
N GLY A 10 -5.78 19.37 -22.61
CA GLY A 10 -7.19 18.97 -22.52
C GLY A 10 -7.38 17.54 -22.02
N GLU A 11 -8.62 17.14 -21.75
CA GLU A 11 -8.91 15.79 -21.23
C GLU A 11 -8.67 14.68 -22.26
N GLU A 12 -8.98 14.94 -23.54
CA GLU A 12 -8.81 13.97 -24.64
C GLU A 12 -7.35 13.49 -24.80
N ALA A 13 -6.38 14.33 -24.42
CA ALA A 13 -4.96 13.97 -24.44
C ALA A 13 -4.64 12.77 -23.55
N LYS A 14 -5.41 12.53 -22.48
CA LYS A 14 -5.23 11.32 -21.67
C LYS A 14 -5.69 10.07 -22.40
N ASP A 15 -6.80 10.14 -23.10
CA ASP A 15 -7.38 9.00 -23.81
C ASP A 15 -6.46 8.58 -24.97
N ILE A 16 -5.91 9.57 -25.69
CA ILE A 16 -4.89 9.33 -26.72
C ILE A 16 -3.62 8.73 -26.11
N LEU A 17 -3.13 9.27 -24.99
CA LEU A 17 -1.96 8.72 -24.30
C LEU A 17 -2.19 7.25 -23.89
N VAL A 18 -3.37 6.91 -23.38
CA VAL A 18 -3.73 5.54 -23.02
C VAL A 18 -3.74 4.64 -24.25
N ALA A 19 -4.40 5.07 -25.34
CA ALA A 19 -4.46 4.30 -26.58
C ALA A 19 -3.07 4.02 -27.14
N LEU A 20 -2.21 5.05 -27.20
CA LEU A 20 -0.83 4.92 -27.67
C LEU A 20 -0.01 3.99 -26.78
N VAL A 21 -0.09 4.12 -25.45
CA VAL A 21 0.65 3.22 -24.54
C VAL A 21 0.14 1.78 -24.64
N CYS A 22 -1.17 1.56 -24.82
CA CYS A 22 -1.76 0.24 -24.98
C CYS A 22 -1.29 -0.47 -26.26
N ALA A 23 -0.83 0.26 -27.28
CA ALA A 23 -0.20 -0.32 -28.46
C ALA A 23 1.18 -0.94 -28.18
N PHE A 24 1.79 -0.66 -27.01
CA PHE A 24 3.12 -1.15 -26.62
C PHE A 24 3.06 -1.96 -25.32
N PRO A 25 2.90 -3.30 -25.38
CA PRO A 25 2.80 -4.17 -24.20
C PRO A 25 3.96 -4.05 -23.21
N ALA A 26 5.17 -3.74 -23.70
CA ALA A 26 6.34 -3.50 -22.85
C ALA A 26 6.10 -2.34 -21.86
N ILE A 27 5.55 -1.21 -22.34
CA ILE A 27 5.26 -0.03 -21.50
C ILE A 27 4.16 -0.35 -20.50
N TYR A 28 3.11 -1.07 -20.94
CA TYR A 28 2.00 -1.47 -20.09
C TYR A 28 2.41 -2.44 -18.98
N SER A 29 3.30 -3.39 -19.26
CA SER A 29 3.76 -4.39 -18.30
C SER A 29 4.79 -3.84 -17.30
N TYR A 30 5.58 -2.83 -17.68
CA TYR A 30 6.66 -2.26 -16.86
C TYR A 30 6.18 -1.65 -15.54
N ARG A 31 6.55 -2.16 -14.36
CA ARG A 31 6.03 -1.61 -13.09
C ARG A 31 6.62 -0.24 -12.74
N CYS A 32 5.85 0.83 -13.01
CA CYS A 32 6.19 2.19 -12.61
C CYS A 32 5.97 2.40 -11.09
N HIS A 33 6.98 2.14 -10.26
CA HIS A 33 6.85 2.32 -8.81
C HIS A 33 7.11 3.76 -8.34
N ASN A 34 7.69 4.61 -9.19
CA ASN A 34 8.10 5.96 -8.80
C ASN A 34 7.66 7.02 -9.82
N ARG A 35 6.84 7.97 -9.37
CA ARG A 35 6.36 9.09 -10.19
C ARG A 35 7.44 10.14 -10.47
N SER A 36 8.48 10.21 -9.63
CA SER A 36 9.42 11.34 -9.65
C SER A 36 10.64 11.15 -10.55
N LYS A 37 10.84 9.95 -11.10
CA LYS A 37 11.98 9.69 -11.98
C LYS A 37 11.55 8.93 -13.22
N TYR A 38 11.85 9.51 -14.38
CA TYR A 38 11.81 8.84 -15.66
C TYR A 38 13.02 7.91 -15.75
N GLU A 39 12.85 6.67 -15.28
CA GLU A 39 13.89 5.63 -15.33
C GLU A 39 13.37 4.44 -16.13
N LEU A 40 13.27 4.59 -17.45
CA LEU A 40 13.06 3.44 -18.34
C LEU A 40 14.37 2.65 -18.42
N THR A 41 14.34 1.41 -17.94
CA THR A 41 15.55 0.61 -17.70
C THR A 41 16.05 -0.11 -18.95
N THR A 42 15.17 -0.45 -19.89
CA THR A 42 15.55 -1.14 -21.13
C THR A 42 15.52 -0.20 -22.31
N ARG A 43 16.36 -0.49 -23.31
CA ARG A 43 16.39 0.24 -24.58
C ARG A 43 15.04 0.17 -25.29
N GLU A 44 14.44 -1.01 -25.36
CA GLU A 44 13.12 -1.25 -25.95
C GLU A 44 12.02 -0.37 -25.31
N LEU A 45 12.00 -0.26 -23.98
CA LEU A 45 11.05 0.60 -23.28
C LEU A 45 11.24 2.07 -23.63
N LYS A 46 12.51 2.53 -23.72
CA LYS A 46 12.84 3.91 -24.08
C LYS A 46 12.35 4.23 -25.49
N GLU A 47 12.69 3.40 -26.46
CA GLU A 47 12.31 3.57 -27.86
C GLU A 47 10.77 3.56 -28.01
N ALA A 48 10.08 2.62 -27.36
CA ALA A 48 8.62 2.55 -27.38
C ALA A 48 7.98 3.80 -26.75
N PHE A 49 8.48 4.28 -25.61
CA PHE A 49 7.94 5.47 -24.97
C PHE A 49 8.28 6.77 -25.71
N GLU A 50 9.46 6.85 -26.34
CA GLU A 50 9.83 7.94 -27.24
C GLU A 50 8.89 8.03 -28.44
N PHE A 51 8.48 6.89 -29.01
CA PHE A 51 7.45 6.85 -30.04
C PHE A 51 6.12 7.43 -29.53
N VAL A 52 5.64 6.97 -28.37
CA VAL A 52 4.41 7.51 -27.74
C VAL A 52 4.49 9.03 -27.56
N VAL A 53 5.61 9.53 -27.05
CA VAL A 53 5.81 10.98 -26.85
C VAL A 53 5.88 11.72 -28.19
N GLY A 54 6.53 11.15 -29.20
CA GLY A 54 6.57 11.68 -30.56
C GLY A 54 5.17 11.86 -31.15
N SER A 55 4.33 10.82 -31.07
CA SER A 55 2.94 10.88 -31.53
C SER A 55 2.12 11.92 -30.75
N MET A 56 2.29 11.99 -29.43
CA MET A 56 1.62 13.02 -28.62
C MET A 56 2.06 14.45 -28.98
N ARG A 57 3.34 14.66 -29.31
CA ARG A 57 3.86 15.96 -29.78
C ARG A 57 3.36 16.34 -31.16
N GLN A 58 3.16 15.37 -32.04
CA GLN A 58 2.59 15.62 -33.37
C GLN A 58 1.16 16.16 -33.24
N GLU A 59 0.36 15.59 -32.34
CA GLU A 59 -1.04 15.98 -32.13
C GLU A 59 -1.18 17.29 -31.34
N TYR A 60 -0.44 17.44 -30.24
CA TYR A 60 -0.65 18.53 -29.28
C TYR A 60 0.49 19.57 -29.28
N GLY A 61 1.49 19.44 -30.14
CA GLY A 61 2.59 20.38 -30.29
C GLY A 61 3.69 20.31 -29.21
N SER A 62 4.53 21.34 -29.18
CA SER A 62 5.76 21.40 -28.37
C SER A 62 5.54 21.44 -26.85
N LYS A 63 4.32 21.72 -26.39
CA LYS A 63 3.94 21.69 -24.97
C LYS A 63 3.99 20.28 -24.36
N VAL A 64 3.98 19.23 -25.19
CA VAL A 64 4.11 17.85 -24.73
C VAL A 64 5.59 17.51 -24.49
N THR A 65 5.95 17.24 -23.24
CA THR A 65 7.27 16.74 -22.87
C THR A 65 7.24 15.27 -22.47
N THR A 66 8.39 14.61 -22.53
CA THR A 66 8.55 13.21 -22.09
C THR A 66 8.16 13.04 -20.63
N GLU A 67 8.56 13.99 -19.78
CA GLU A 67 8.25 14.01 -18.34
C GLU A 67 6.76 14.18 -18.10
N LEU A 68 6.09 15.02 -18.90
CA LEU A 68 4.65 15.26 -18.79
C LEU A 68 3.84 14.01 -19.15
N CYS A 69 4.18 13.35 -20.27
CA CYS A 69 3.58 12.08 -20.67
C CYS A 69 3.87 10.98 -19.64
N TRP A 70 5.11 10.88 -19.15
CA TRP A 70 5.47 9.87 -18.16
C TRP A 70 4.77 10.06 -16.82
N ALA A 71 4.75 11.27 -16.29
CA ALA A 71 4.05 11.60 -15.05
C ALA A 71 2.55 11.32 -15.19
N SER A 72 1.97 11.66 -16.34
CA SER A 72 0.55 11.42 -16.63
C SER A 72 0.24 9.94 -16.80
N TRP A 73 1.07 9.17 -17.52
CA TRP A 73 0.95 7.71 -17.62
C TRP A 73 1.08 7.04 -16.25
N CYS A 74 2.08 7.43 -15.44
CA CYS A 74 2.23 6.91 -14.09
C CYS A 74 1.02 7.25 -13.22
N SER A 75 0.42 8.43 -13.38
CA SER A 75 -0.80 8.83 -12.67
C SER A 75 -2.02 8.03 -13.14
N ILE A 76 -2.24 7.94 -14.44
CA ILE A 76 -3.32 7.17 -15.07
C ILE A 76 -3.19 5.71 -14.67
N ARG A 77 -2.01 5.10 -14.83
CA ARG A 77 -1.77 3.73 -14.40
C ARG A 77 -1.89 3.56 -12.91
N TYR A 78 -1.42 4.49 -12.08
CA TYR A 78 -1.63 4.38 -10.64
C TYR A 78 -3.12 4.40 -10.32
N ASN A 79 -3.89 5.30 -10.92
CA ASN A 79 -5.34 5.37 -10.72
C ASN A 79 -6.03 4.15 -11.31
N TYR A 80 -5.67 3.72 -12.51
CA TYR A 80 -6.19 2.53 -13.17
C TYR A 80 -5.83 1.32 -12.32
N VAL A 81 -4.58 1.05 -11.99
CA VAL A 81 -4.20 0.00 -11.03
C VAL A 81 -4.92 0.18 -9.70
N GLN A 82 -5.10 1.36 -9.10
CA GLN A 82 -5.89 1.46 -7.87
C GLN A 82 -7.40 1.19 -8.08
N LEU A 83 -7.95 1.47 -9.27
CA LEU A 83 -9.37 1.34 -9.63
C LEU A 83 -9.72 -0.02 -10.27
N THR A 84 -8.81 -0.63 -11.01
CA THR A 84 -8.87 -1.96 -11.66
C THR A 84 -8.11 -3.01 -10.88
N VAL A 85 -7.19 -2.69 -9.97
CA VAL A 85 -6.91 -3.49 -8.76
C VAL A 85 -7.97 -3.21 -7.69
N MET A 86 -9.23 -3.06 -8.13
CA MET A 86 -10.36 -3.80 -7.60
C MET A 86 -10.43 -5.15 -8.35
N PRO A 87 -9.50 -6.09 -8.11
CA PRO A 87 -9.08 -7.01 -9.17
C PRO A 87 -9.88 -8.30 -9.24
N GLY A 88 -10.62 -8.67 -8.21
CA GLY A 88 -11.40 -9.90 -8.24
C GLY A 88 -12.74 -9.64 -8.89
N LEU A 89 -13.60 -8.93 -8.17
CA LEU A 89 -15.04 -9.07 -8.37
C LEU A 89 -15.55 -8.44 -9.68
N ALA A 90 -15.06 -7.25 -10.04
CA ALA A 90 -15.44 -6.60 -11.29
C ALA A 90 -14.81 -7.23 -12.54
N ARG A 91 -13.77 -8.07 -12.39
CA ARG A 91 -13.14 -8.77 -13.52
C ARG A 91 -13.67 -10.18 -13.69
N SER A 92 -13.93 -10.88 -12.58
CA SER A 92 -14.34 -12.29 -12.61
C SER A 92 -15.85 -12.48 -12.71
N VAL A 93 -16.65 -11.43 -12.45
CA VAL A 93 -18.10 -11.58 -12.34
C VAL A 93 -18.89 -10.58 -13.18
N ASP A 94 -19.01 -9.34 -12.72
CA ASP A 94 -19.79 -8.29 -13.36
C ASP A 94 -19.33 -6.91 -12.85
N LYS A 95 -19.41 -5.88 -13.72
CA LYS A 95 -19.21 -4.47 -13.37
C LYS A 95 -20.10 -4.03 -12.21
N ASN A 96 -21.28 -4.62 -12.05
CA ASN A 96 -22.24 -4.32 -10.99
C ASN A 96 -21.95 -5.03 -9.66
N ALA A 97 -21.08 -6.05 -9.64
CA ALA A 97 -20.86 -6.86 -8.45
C ALA A 97 -20.27 -6.05 -7.27
N ILE A 98 -19.52 -4.99 -7.53
CA ILE A 98 -19.05 -4.08 -6.47
C ILE A 98 -20.22 -3.32 -5.83
N GLU A 99 -21.23 -2.95 -6.62
CA GLU A 99 -22.41 -2.24 -6.10
C GLU A 99 -23.25 -3.18 -5.24
N VAL A 100 -23.42 -4.44 -5.66
CA VAL A 100 -24.06 -5.50 -4.86
C VAL A 100 -23.29 -5.71 -3.54
N LEU A 101 -21.96 -5.81 -3.59
CA LEU A 101 -21.13 -5.96 -2.39
C LEU A 101 -21.30 -4.79 -1.41
N VAL A 102 -21.41 -3.56 -1.91
CA VAL A 102 -21.60 -2.37 -1.07
C VAL A 102 -22.98 -2.36 -0.43
N GLU A 103 -24.04 -2.72 -1.17
CA GLU A 103 -25.38 -2.85 -0.60
C GLU A 103 -25.47 -3.96 0.44
N LEU A 104 -24.87 -5.13 0.20
CA LEU A 104 -24.84 -6.20 1.21
C LEU A 104 -24.12 -5.78 2.49
N ILE A 105 -22.95 -5.12 2.38
CA ILE A 105 -22.18 -4.69 3.56
C ILE A 105 -22.91 -3.63 4.38
N LYS A 106 -23.75 -2.80 3.75
CA LYS A 106 -24.55 -1.77 4.42
C LYS A 106 -25.41 -2.35 5.55
N ASP A 107 -25.87 -3.59 5.40
CA ASP A 107 -26.72 -4.28 6.38
C ASP A 107 -25.94 -4.87 7.57
N TYR A 108 -24.61 -4.78 7.57
CA TYR A 108 -23.74 -5.30 8.64
C TYR A 108 -22.91 -4.18 9.30
N PRO A 109 -23.46 -3.44 10.29
CA PRO A 109 -22.76 -2.35 10.99
C PRO A 109 -21.39 -2.73 11.58
N VAL A 110 -21.22 -3.99 12.00
CA VAL A 110 -19.94 -4.51 12.52
C VAL A 110 -18.80 -4.40 11.49
N LEU A 111 -19.12 -4.41 10.18
CA LEU A 111 -18.16 -4.25 9.09
C LEU A 111 -17.80 -2.80 8.78
N HIS A 112 -18.54 -1.82 9.32
CA HIS A 112 -18.35 -0.39 9.05
C HIS A 112 -17.22 0.20 9.88
N THR A 113 -16.74 -0.53 10.88
CA THR A 113 -15.69 -0.07 11.78
C THR A 113 -14.34 0.10 11.08
N ARG A 114 -13.57 1.07 11.56
CA ARG A 114 -12.22 1.37 11.04
C ARG A 114 -11.27 0.18 11.07
N GLU A 115 -11.43 -0.67 12.07
CA GLU A 115 -10.61 -1.86 12.26
C GLU A 115 -10.81 -2.89 11.16
N CYS A 116 -12.03 -2.99 10.62
CA CYS A 116 -12.36 -3.94 9.59
C CYS A 116 -11.56 -3.68 8.31
N TYR A 117 -11.59 -2.47 7.77
CA TYR A 117 -10.93 -2.20 6.47
C TYR A 117 -9.43 -1.86 6.55
N ILE A 118 -8.87 -1.58 7.75
CA ILE A 118 -7.42 -1.38 7.92
C ILE A 118 -6.67 -2.70 7.84
N LYS A 119 -7.20 -3.79 8.38
CA LYS A 119 -6.49 -5.08 8.47
C LYS A 119 -6.23 -5.69 7.11
N ASP A 120 -5.00 -6.18 6.90
CA ASP A 120 -4.57 -6.66 5.59
C ASP A 120 -5.24 -7.96 5.13
N LYS A 121 -5.71 -8.76 6.08
CA LYS A 121 -6.36 -10.04 5.85
C LYS A 121 -7.62 -10.13 6.69
N HIS A 122 -8.69 -10.68 6.11
CA HIS A 122 -10.01 -10.80 6.72
C HIS A 122 -10.04 -11.76 7.92
N HIS A 123 -9.17 -12.77 7.97
CA HIS A 123 -9.08 -13.65 9.15
C HIS A 123 -8.60 -12.94 10.42
N ASN A 124 -8.07 -11.72 10.32
CA ASN A 124 -7.71 -10.93 11.49
C ASN A 124 -8.88 -10.12 12.05
N LEU A 125 -10.07 -10.19 11.43
CA LEU A 125 -11.27 -9.52 11.92
C LEU A 125 -11.72 -10.10 13.27
N PRO A 126 -12.37 -9.29 14.14
CA PRO A 126 -13.11 -9.84 15.26
C PRO A 126 -14.08 -10.94 14.80
N LEU A 127 -14.36 -11.92 15.68
CA LEU A 127 -15.17 -13.09 15.31
C LEU A 127 -16.52 -12.70 14.70
N GLU A 128 -17.22 -11.75 15.31
CA GLU A 128 -18.50 -11.22 14.83
C GLU A 128 -18.39 -10.62 13.42
N ALA A 129 -17.39 -9.77 13.17
CA ALA A 129 -17.13 -9.21 11.85
C ALA A 129 -16.78 -10.29 10.81
N ARG A 130 -16.07 -11.35 11.20
CA ARG A 130 -15.73 -12.45 10.30
C ARG A 130 -16.97 -13.24 9.89
N LEU A 131 -17.88 -13.51 10.83
CA LEU A 131 -19.14 -14.20 10.55
C LEU A 131 -20.04 -13.36 9.64
N ALA A 132 -20.20 -12.06 9.94
CA ALA A 132 -20.92 -11.13 9.08
C ALA A 132 -20.33 -11.08 7.66
N PHE A 133 -19.00 -11.05 7.54
CA PHE A 133 -18.36 -11.04 6.23
C PHE A 133 -18.54 -12.35 5.47
N GLN A 134 -18.57 -13.49 6.17
CA GLN A 134 -18.85 -14.79 5.55
C GLN A 134 -20.26 -14.82 4.96
N ASP A 135 -21.24 -14.29 5.69
CA ASP A 135 -22.63 -14.19 5.22
C ASP A 135 -22.74 -13.33 3.95
N VAL A 136 -22.07 -12.18 3.94
CA VAL A 136 -21.94 -11.34 2.72
C VAL A 136 -21.33 -12.13 1.56
N VAL A 137 -20.32 -12.95 1.80
CA VAL A 137 -19.66 -13.76 0.74
C VAL A 137 -20.58 -14.86 0.21
N GLU A 138 -21.39 -15.47 1.08
CA GLU A 138 -22.39 -16.47 0.68
C GLU A 138 -23.44 -15.83 -0.23
N HIS A 139 -24.02 -14.68 0.17
CA HIS A 139 -24.94 -13.90 -0.66
C HIS A 139 -24.31 -13.44 -1.98
N MET A 140 -23.05 -13.01 -1.95
CA MET A 140 -22.32 -12.66 -3.17
C MET A 140 -22.16 -13.87 -4.10
N LYS A 141 -21.91 -15.08 -3.59
CA LYS A 141 -21.83 -16.27 -4.44
C LYS A 141 -23.16 -16.64 -5.07
N GLU A 142 -24.27 -16.41 -4.38
CA GLU A 142 -25.61 -16.64 -4.93
C GLU A 142 -25.94 -15.64 -6.05
N LEU A 143 -25.66 -14.36 -5.83
CA LEU A 143 -26.03 -13.28 -6.78
C LEU A 143 -25.06 -13.15 -7.95
N CYS A 144 -23.78 -13.44 -7.72
CA CYS A 144 -22.68 -13.16 -8.65
C CYS A 144 -22.00 -14.47 -9.12
N GLY A 145 -22.23 -15.60 -8.45
CA GLY A 145 -21.66 -16.89 -8.82
C GLY A 145 -20.40 -17.25 -8.01
N PRO A 146 -19.87 -18.48 -8.20
CA PRO A 146 -18.86 -19.07 -7.31
C PRO A 146 -17.50 -18.35 -7.33
N GLU A 147 -17.24 -17.55 -8.36
CA GLU A 147 -16.04 -16.70 -8.51
C GLU A 147 -15.98 -15.58 -7.44
N ALA A 148 -17.09 -15.26 -6.77
CA ALA A 148 -17.15 -14.31 -5.66
C ALA A 148 -16.55 -14.89 -4.36
N THR A 149 -15.30 -15.32 -4.43
CA THR A 149 -14.59 -15.87 -3.27
C THR A 149 -14.41 -14.84 -2.16
N GLU A 150 -14.19 -15.31 -0.93
CA GLU A 150 -13.96 -14.44 0.23
C GLU A 150 -12.79 -13.45 0.01
N THR A 151 -11.69 -13.93 -0.58
CA THR A 151 -10.52 -13.08 -0.89
C THR A 151 -10.88 -12.01 -1.93
N VAL A 152 -11.67 -12.38 -2.94
CA VAL A 152 -12.13 -11.47 -4.01
C VAL A 152 -13.05 -10.39 -3.44
N CYS A 153 -14.05 -10.76 -2.65
CA CYS A 153 -14.95 -9.81 -1.99
C CYS A 153 -14.16 -8.90 -1.03
N TRP A 154 -13.24 -9.45 -0.23
CA TRP A 154 -12.49 -8.69 0.76
C TRP A 154 -11.57 -7.65 0.14
N THR A 155 -10.80 -8.07 -0.88
CA THR A 155 -9.89 -7.16 -1.59
C THR A 155 -10.67 -6.06 -2.32
N SER A 156 -11.84 -6.37 -2.86
CA SER A 156 -12.72 -5.41 -3.54
C SER A 156 -13.31 -4.41 -2.54
N TRP A 157 -13.91 -4.88 -1.44
CA TRP A 157 -14.42 -4.01 -0.36
C TRP A 157 -13.33 -3.06 0.16
N ARG A 158 -12.14 -3.58 0.48
CA ARG A 158 -11.03 -2.75 0.95
C ARG A 158 -10.56 -1.75 -0.09
N GLY A 159 -10.61 -2.12 -1.37
CA GLY A 159 -10.33 -1.21 -2.48
C GLY A 159 -11.30 -0.03 -2.46
N VAL A 160 -12.61 -0.30 -2.37
CA VAL A 160 -13.68 0.71 -2.28
C VAL A 160 -13.41 1.65 -1.11
N VAL A 161 -13.24 1.11 0.10
CA VAL A 161 -13.09 1.92 1.31
C VAL A 161 -11.77 2.69 1.31
N ARG A 162 -10.64 2.06 0.98
CA ARG A 162 -9.32 2.74 1.00
C ARG A 162 -9.25 3.84 -0.04
N ASN A 163 -9.75 3.61 -1.25
CA ASN A 163 -9.73 4.62 -2.30
C ASN A 163 -10.64 5.80 -1.96
N ASN A 164 -11.83 5.54 -1.41
CA ASN A 164 -12.73 6.60 -0.99
C ASN A 164 -12.19 7.39 0.21
N ILE A 165 -11.65 6.73 1.23
CA ILE A 165 -11.02 7.41 2.38
C ILE A 165 -9.77 8.20 1.95
N ARG A 166 -8.94 7.67 1.05
CA ARG A 166 -7.75 8.37 0.55
C ARG A 166 -8.12 9.57 -0.30
N SER A 167 -9.08 9.42 -1.21
CA SER A 167 -9.59 10.51 -2.04
C SER A 167 -10.21 11.60 -1.16
N PHE A 168 -11.07 11.23 -0.21
CA PHE A 168 -11.64 12.17 0.75
C PHE A 168 -10.56 12.94 1.53
N LYS A 169 -9.51 12.25 2.01
CA LYS A 169 -8.39 12.92 2.70
C LYS A 169 -7.55 13.84 1.81
N ALA A 170 -7.44 13.52 0.52
CA ALA A 170 -6.60 14.27 -0.41
C ALA A 170 -7.32 15.47 -1.04
N THR A 171 -8.61 15.35 -1.30
CA THR A 171 -9.39 16.33 -2.08
C THR A 171 -10.59 16.90 -1.32
N GLY A 172 -10.89 16.39 -0.11
CA GLY A 172 -12.12 16.71 0.61
C GLY A 172 -13.39 16.17 -0.06
N ARG A 173 -13.26 15.33 -1.10
CA ARG A 173 -14.39 14.81 -1.87
C ARG A 173 -14.30 13.29 -1.99
N LEU A 174 -15.40 12.63 -1.65
CA LEU A 174 -15.65 11.26 -2.10
C LEU A 174 -15.79 11.28 -3.63
N LEU A 175 -15.44 10.19 -4.29
CA LEU A 175 -15.81 10.05 -5.71
C LEU A 175 -17.33 10.18 -5.78
N ALA A 176 -17.86 11.15 -6.53
CA ALA A 176 -19.29 11.49 -6.53
C ALA A 176 -20.19 10.25 -6.68
N LYS A 177 -19.77 9.27 -7.50
CA LYS A 177 -20.45 7.99 -7.70
C LYS A 177 -20.65 7.18 -6.41
N TRP A 178 -19.71 7.22 -5.47
CA TRP A 178 -19.71 6.41 -4.25
C TRP A 178 -20.18 7.18 -3.02
N GLN A 179 -20.33 8.50 -3.10
CA GLN A 179 -20.69 9.31 -1.93
C GLN A 179 -22.06 8.92 -1.38
N GLU A 180 -23.07 8.78 -2.24
CA GLU A 180 -24.41 8.35 -1.84
C GLU A 180 -24.41 6.92 -1.29
N LYS A 181 -23.76 5.99 -2.00
CA LYS A 181 -23.73 4.57 -1.63
C LYS A 181 -22.93 4.28 -0.36
N LEU A 182 -21.90 5.08 -0.06
CA LEU A 182 -21.07 4.91 1.13
C LEU A 182 -21.43 5.89 2.27
N GLY A 183 -22.57 6.57 2.19
CA GLY A 183 -23.04 7.47 3.25
C GLY A 183 -23.14 6.78 4.61
N PHE A 184 -23.44 5.48 4.63
CA PHE A 184 -23.47 4.70 5.88
C PHE A 184 -22.10 4.58 6.57
N LEU A 185 -21.00 4.79 5.84
CA LEU A 185 -19.65 4.85 6.41
C LEU A 185 -19.31 6.24 6.97
N GLU A 186 -20.13 7.27 6.71
CA GLU A 186 -19.84 8.65 7.12
C GLU A 186 -19.57 8.77 8.62
N PRO A 187 -20.36 8.18 9.55
CA PRO A 187 -20.07 8.26 10.99
C PRO A 187 -18.70 7.68 11.39
N PHE A 188 -18.16 6.78 10.56
CA PHE A 188 -16.89 6.08 10.81
C PHE A 188 -15.72 6.64 9.99
N THR A 189 -16.03 7.41 8.93
CA THR A 189 -15.06 8.00 8.00
C THR A 189 -14.94 9.51 8.14
N SER A 190 -15.92 10.17 8.76
CA SER A 190 -15.86 11.52 9.30
C SER A 190 -14.87 11.55 10.46
N VAL A 191 -13.59 11.37 10.12
CA VAL A 191 -12.55 12.08 10.83
C VAL A 191 -12.96 13.55 10.66
N PRO A 192 -13.24 14.30 11.74
CA PRO A 192 -13.64 15.71 11.63
C PRO A 192 -12.71 16.43 10.64
N PRO A 193 -13.24 17.35 9.81
CA PRO A 193 -12.47 18.07 8.81
C PRO A 193 -11.12 18.47 9.38
N ARG A 194 -10.06 18.00 8.73
CA ARG A 194 -8.68 18.34 9.11
C ARG A 194 -8.41 19.80 8.74
N ASP A 195 -9.06 20.75 9.40
CA ASP A 195 -8.58 22.15 9.43
C ASP A 195 -7.22 22.23 10.14
N HIS A 196 -6.89 21.19 10.91
CA HIS A 196 -5.53 20.87 11.27
C HIS A 196 -5.28 19.43 10.82
N SER A 197 -4.33 19.22 9.93
CA SER A 197 -3.69 17.91 9.87
C SER A 197 -3.23 17.60 11.30
N PRO A 198 -3.72 16.55 11.98
CA PRO A 198 -3.10 16.18 13.23
C PRO A 198 -1.64 15.92 12.87
N PRO A 199 -0.66 16.61 13.50
CA PRO A 199 0.72 16.30 13.26
C PRO A 199 0.87 14.79 13.46
N ILE A 200 1.78 14.18 12.71
CA ILE A 200 2.06 12.74 12.70
C ILE A 200 2.45 12.18 14.11
N PHE A 201 2.36 13.02 15.15
CA PHE A 201 2.70 12.80 16.54
C PHE A 201 1.63 13.45 17.44
N ASP A 202 0.71 12.62 17.91
CA ASP A 202 -0.03 12.74 19.19
C ASP A 202 -0.89 13.99 19.48
N GLU A 203 -2.20 13.79 19.52
CA GLU A 203 -3.17 14.64 20.22
C GLU A 203 -3.63 13.96 21.53
N ILE A 204 -2.74 13.20 22.16
CA ILE A 204 -2.96 12.57 23.46
C ILE A 204 -1.96 13.21 24.43
N ASP A 205 -2.52 14.05 25.30
CA ASP A 205 -1.92 14.95 26.27
C ASP A 205 -1.35 16.24 25.66
N GLY A 206 -1.85 17.39 26.11
CA GLY A 206 -1.49 18.76 25.70
C GLY A 206 -0.05 19.19 25.99
N ASP A 207 0.90 18.29 25.76
CA ASP A 207 2.32 18.52 25.90
C ASP A 207 2.81 19.38 24.73
N ARG A 208 2.98 20.68 25.01
CA ARG A 208 3.60 21.64 24.09
C ARG A 208 4.96 21.10 23.59
N PRO A 209 5.32 21.33 22.32
CA PRO A 209 6.62 20.93 21.78
C PRO A 209 7.80 21.39 22.64
N LEU A 210 8.83 20.54 22.77
CA LEU A 210 10.04 20.84 23.55
C LEU A 210 10.66 22.21 23.18
N VAL A 211 10.64 22.55 21.88
CA VAL A 211 11.16 23.83 21.36
C VAL A 211 10.34 25.03 21.82
N GLU A 212 9.03 24.88 22.02
CA GLU A 212 8.16 25.97 22.48
C GLU A 212 8.32 26.22 23.98
N VAL A 213 8.53 25.14 24.76
CA VAL A 213 8.62 25.24 26.22
C VAL A 213 10.02 25.64 26.68
N PHE A 214 11.08 25.08 26.07
CA PHE A 214 12.47 25.24 26.53
C PHE A 214 13.39 25.93 25.50
N GLY A 215 12.87 26.28 24.32
CA GLY A 215 13.62 26.95 23.27
C GLY A 215 14.64 26.05 22.56
N ASP A 216 15.37 26.67 21.63
CA ASP A 216 16.30 25.96 20.75
C ASP A 216 17.50 25.35 21.49
N LYS A 217 18.00 26.01 22.53
CA LYS A 217 19.16 25.54 23.30
C LYS A 217 18.92 24.15 23.91
N CYS A 218 17.69 23.89 24.37
CA CYS A 218 17.31 22.58 24.90
C CYS A 218 17.32 21.50 23.80
N VAL A 219 16.83 21.85 22.60
CA VAL A 219 16.86 20.95 21.44
C VAL A 219 18.29 20.64 20.99
N GLU A 220 19.16 21.64 20.97
CA GLU A 220 20.59 21.44 20.66
C GLU A 220 21.28 20.55 21.70
N ALA A 221 21.00 20.76 22.99
CA ALA A 221 21.53 19.93 24.07
C ALA A 221 21.03 18.48 23.95
N LEU A 222 19.74 18.28 23.64
CA LEU A 222 19.17 16.96 23.34
C LEU A 222 19.94 16.29 22.20
N ILE A 223 20.12 16.96 21.05
CA ILE A 223 20.84 16.39 19.91
C ILE A 223 22.28 15.98 20.29
N LYS A 224 23.00 16.84 21.04
CA LYS A 224 24.36 16.55 21.51
C LYS A 224 24.41 15.35 22.45
N LYS A 225 23.44 15.22 23.36
CA LYS A 225 23.35 14.06 24.28
C LYS A 225 23.03 12.78 23.52
N VAL A 226 22.05 12.80 22.62
CA VAL A 226 21.71 11.62 21.79
C VAL A 226 22.90 11.16 20.92
N ALA A 227 23.72 12.10 20.42
CA ALA A 227 24.89 11.78 19.60
C ALA A 227 25.92 10.86 20.29
N LYS A 228 25.92 10.82 21.63
CA LYS A 228 26.79 9.93 22.42
C LYS A 228 26.34 8.46 22.37
N PHE A 229 25.12 8.17 21.92
CA PHE A 229 24.49 6.84 22.01
C PHE A 229 24.13 6.29 20.61
N PRO A 230 25.02 5.52 19.96
CA PRO A 230 24.85 5.05 18.58
C PRO A 230 23.58 4.25 18.30
N ALA A 231 22.95 3.67 19.33
CA ALA A 231 21.72 2.93 19.18
C ALA A 231 20.55 3.80 18.67
N PHE A 232 20.51 5.09 19.02
CA PHE A 232 19.49 6.03 18.54
C PHE A 232 19.76 6.57 17.14
N HIS A 233 20.92 6.26 16.55
CA HIS A 233 21.27 6.74 15.20
C HIS A 233 20.50 5.98 14.11
N ARG A 234 20.08 4.74 14.39
CA ARG A 234 19.38 3.87 13.42
C ARG A 234 17.95 4.35 13.18
N ARG A 235 17.64 4.74 11.93
CA ARG A 235 16.32 5.29 11.54
C ARG A 235 15.16 4.35 11.87
N TRP A 236 15.32 3.05 11.61
CA TRP A 236 14.23 2.08 11.78
C TRP A 236 13.75 1.97 13.23
N TYR A 237 14.65 2.17 14.20
CA TYR A 237 14.32 2.10 15.62
C TYR A 237 13.42 3.27 16.02
N VAL A 238 13.82 4.49 15.66
CA VAL A 238 13.07 5.73 15.93
C VAL A 238 11.70 5.75 15.25
N VAL A 239 11.58 5.11 14.08
CA VAL A 239 10.30 4.97 13.36
C VAL A 239 9.36 4.01 14.08
N ARG A 240 9.85 2.84 14.52
CA ARG A 240 9.03 1.78 15.11
C ARG A 240 8.65 2.04 16.56
N THR A 241 9.54 2.67 17.33
CA THR A 241 9.30 2.88 18.76
C THR A 241 8.58 4.21 18.99
N ARG A 242 7.24 4.14 19.04
CA ARG A 242 6.41 5.35 19.18
C ARG A 242 6.54 6.00 20.55
N TYR A 243 6.65 5.18 21.59
CA TYR A 243 6.65 5.56 23.00
C TYR A 243 7.91 5.04 23.70
N VAL A 244 8.33 5.69 24.78
CA VAL A 244 9.56 5.33 25.52
C VAL A 244 9.38 3.98 26.23
N GLU A 245 8.17 3.70 26.67
CA GLU A 245 7.74 2.47 27.32
C GLU A 245 7.95 1.25 26.39
N GLY A 246 7.82 1.45 25.07
CA GLY A 246 8.04 0.43 24.05
C GLY A 246 9.51 0.16 23.70
N MET A 247 10.48 0.84 24.34
CA MET A 247 11.90 0.54 24.19
C MET A 247 12.28 -0.74 24.94
N CYS A 248 13.30 -1.47 24.46
CA CYS A 248 13.90 -2.53 25.28
C CYS A 248 14.70 -1.92 26.44
N ASP A 249 14.90 -2.68 27.52
CA ASP A 249 15.45 -2.15 28.78
C ASP A 249 16.79 -1.46 28.60
N ARG A 250 17.73 -2.07 27.87
CA ARG A 250 19.04 -1.46 27.56
C ARG A 250 18.94 -0.09 26.87
N LEU A 251 17.93 0.10 26.01
CA LEU A 251 17.75 1.39 25.32
C LEU A 251 16.99 2.39 26.18
N ARG A 252 16.08 1.90 27.04
CA ARG A 252 15.40 2.72 28.03
C ARG A 252 16.42 3.30 29.02
N GLU A 253 17.38 2.50 29.50
CA GLU A 253 18.46 2.98 30.37
C GLU A 253 19.27 4.13 29.75
N HIS A 254 19.70 3.99 28.50
CA HIS A 254 20.40 5.07 27.79
C HIS A 254 19.51 6.30 27.57
N TRP A 255 18.21 6.10 27.34
CA TRP A 255 17.27 7.20 27.18
C TRP A 255 17.05 7.95 28.51
N ASP A 256 16.90 7.22 29.60
CA ASP A 256 16.75 7.77 30.94
C ASP A 256 18.00 8.54 31.36
N GLU A 257 19.19 8.07 30.99
CA GLU A 257 20.45 8.80 31.16
C GLU A 257 20.44 10.14 30.38
N ILE A 258 20.05 10.14 29.11
CA ILE A 258 19.91 11.36 28.29
C ILE A 258 18.95 12.35 28.94
N VAL A 259 17.77 11.89 29.36
CA VAL A 259 16.73 12.74 29.96
C VAL A 259 17.17 13.25 31.32
N LYS A 260 17.83 12.43 32.13
CA LYS A 260 18.41 12.86 33.41
C LYS A 260 19.42 13.98 33.21
N GLU A 261 20.37 13.81 32.30
CA GLU A 261 21.34 14.87 32.01
C GLU A 261 20.68 16.12 31.41
N LEU A 262 19.63 15.96 30.60
CA LEU A 262 18.91 17.09 30.00
C LEU A 262 18.07 17.85 31.04
N ASN A 263 17.45 17.15 31.98
CA ASN A 263 16.67 17.74 33.05
C ASN A 263 17.54 18.48 34.09
N THR A 264 18.80 18.09 34.25
CA THR A 264 19.78 18.85 35.05
C THR A 264 20.07 20.22 34.43
N GLU A 265 20.17 20.31 33.09
CA GLU A 265 20.41 21.58 32.38
C GLU A 265 19.13 22.40 32.16
N PHE A 266 18.00 21.71 31.98
CA PHE A 266 16.68 22.29 31.69
C PHE A 266 15.62 21.64 32.60
N PRO A 267 15.42 22.15 33.83
CA PRO A 267 14.49 21.56 34.79
C PRO A 267 13.05 21.53 34.27
N GLY A 268 12.41 20.37 34.37
CA GLY A 268 11.03 20.13 33.91
C GLY A 268 10.94 19.45 32.55
N VAL A 269 12.08 19.09 31.93
CA VAL A 269 12.05 18.32 30.68
C VAL A 269 11.60 16.88 30.96
N GLN A 270 10.41 16.55 30.45
CA GLN A 270 9.84 15.21 30.54
C GLN A 270 10.39 14.28 29.44
N SER A 271 10.55 12.99 29.77
CA SER A 271 11.07 11.96 28.87
C SER A 271 10.25 11.84 27.57
N LYS A 272 8.91 11.81 27.69
CA LYS A 272 7.97 11.73 26.56
C LYS A 272 8.14 12.89 25.57
N MET A 273 8.26 14.12 26.09
CA MET A 273 8.42 15.34 25.30
C MET A 273 9.78 15.38 24.57
N ALA A 274 10.87 15.02 25.27
CA ALA A 274 12.18 14.89 24.65
C ALA A 274 12.19 13.83 23.54
N TRP A 275 11.52 12.68 23.76
CA TRP A 275 11.46 11.59 22.78
C TRP A 275 10.66 12.01 21.54
N ARG A 276 9.52 12.68 21.73
CA ARG A 276 8.71 13.24 20.65
C ARG A 276 9.50 14.25 19.82
N CYS A 277 10.28 15.12 20.47
CA CYS A 277 11.16 16.07 19.79
C CYS A 277 12.22 15.35 18.95
N TRP A 278 12.94 14.39 19.54
CA TRP A 278 13.96 13.60 18.83
C TRP A 278 13.39 12.82 17.63
N ARG A 279 12.23 12.17 17.80
CA ARG A 279 11.55 11.46 16.70
C ARG A 279 11.19 12.40 15.56
N THR A 280 10.63 13.57 15.87
CA THR A 280 10.31 14.59 14.88
C THR A 280 11.57 14.99 14.11
N ILE A 281 12.65 15.34 14.81
CA ILE A 281 13.94 15.69 14.19
C ILE A 281 14.43 14.57 13.27
N ARG A 282 14.37 13.30 13.69
CA ARG A 282 14.83 12.17 12.87
C ARG A 282 13.97 11.93 11.64
N MET A 283 12.66 12.14 11.74
CA MET A 283 11.72 11.97 10.63
C MET A 283 11.80 13.12 9.62
N THR A 284 12.16 14.31 10.08
CA THR A 284 12.27 15.52 9.25
C THR A 284 13.71 15.95 8.97
N ALA A 285 14.73 15.21 9.42
CA ALA A 285 16.15 15.60 9.33
C ALA A 285 16.60 15.98 7.92
N ALA A 286 16.05 15.33 6.89
CA ALA A 286 16.35 15.66 5.50
C ALA A 286 15.80 17.03 5.06
N ARG A 287 14.79 17.56 5.76
CA ARG A 287 14.07 18.81 5.45
C ARG A 287 14.44 19.96 6.39
N THR A 288 14.84 19.67 7.64
CA THR A 288 15.14 20.72 8.63
C THR A 288 16.55 21.27 8.43
N VAL A 289 16.66 22.41 7.76
CA VAL A 289 17.93 23.14 7.56
C VAL A 289 18.56 23.53 8.90
N LYS A 290 17.73 23.94 9.87
CA LYS A 290 18.15 24.44 11.20
C LYS A 290 19.05 23.46 11.96
N TRP A 291 18.66 22.19 12.04
CA TRP A 291 19.35 21.18 12.85
C TRP A 291 20.44 20.42 12.08
N LYS A 292 20.51 20.60 10.75
CA LYS A 292 21.40 19.84 9.87
C LYS A 292 22.88 19.87 10.30
N PRO A 293 23.47 21.01 10.74
CA PRO A 293 24.87 21.03 11.19
C PRO A 293 25.14 20.14 12.40
N LEU A 294 24.18 20.01 13.32
CA LEU A 294 24.32 19.20 14.54
C LEU A 294 24.10 17.69 14.29
N LEU A 295 23.46 17.34 13.17
CA LEU A 295 23.11 15.97 12.81
C LEU A 295 24.21 15.26 11.99
N GLY A 296 25.44 15.80 11.96
CA GLY A 296 26.56 15.23 11.21
C GLY A 296 26.85 13.76 11.57
N PHE A 297 26.69 13.39 12.84
CA PHE A 297 26.87 12.01 13.32
C PHE A 297 25.88 10.99 12.71
N LEU A 298 24.77 11.46 12.11
CA LEU A 298 23.80 10.60 11.44
C LEU A 298 24.15 10.32 9.97
N ALA A 299 25.10 11.05 9.37
CA ALA A 299 25.44 10.93 7.95
C ALA A 299 25.76 9.48 7.51
N PRO A 300 26.51 8.66 8.28
CA PRO A 300 26.76 7.25 7.93
C PRO A 300 25.49 6.40 7.87
N HIS A 301 24.46 6.77 8.64
CA HIS A 301 23.19 6.04 8.74
C HIS A 301 22.10 6.56 7.79
N MET A 302 22.24 7.78 7.27
CA MET A 302 21.30 8.36 6.30
C MET A 302 21.56 7.85 4.88
N LYS A 303 22.79 7.46 4.54
CA LYS A 303 23.15 6.96 3.21
C LYS A 303 22.70 5.50 2.94
N LYS A 304 22.42 4.71 3.99
CA LYS A 304 22.13 3.26 3.88
C LYS A 304 20.66 2.87 3.69
N SER A 305 19.75 3.83 3.46
CA SER A 305 18.32 3.52 3.24
C SER A 305 17.90 3.29 1.78
N CYS A 306 18.84 2.89 0.92
CA CYS A 306 18.57 1.99 -0.21
C CYS A 306 19.72 0.97 -0.27
N PRO A 307 19.56 -0.25 0.25
CA PRO A 307 20.25 -1.36 -0.36
C PRO A 307 19.63 -1.51 -1.75
N ASP A 308 20.41 -1.23 -2.80
CA ASP A 308 20.07 -1.67 -4.13
C ASP A 308 19.73 -3.16 -4.03
N ALA A 309 18.51 -3.52 -4.42
CA ALA A 309 18.01 -4.89 -4.40
C ALA A 309 18.77 -5.82 -5.39
N ASN A 310 19.95 -5.41 -5.88
CA ASN A 310 20.75 -6.11 -6.88
C ASN A 310 22.20 -6.38 -6.45
N SER A 311 22.62 -6.14 -5.19
CA SER A 311 24.01 -6.44 -4.78
C SER A 311 24.30 -7.93 -4.49
N HIS A 312 23.50 -8.84 -5.05
CA HIS A 312 23.88 -10.24 -5.26
C HIS A 312 23.94 -10.53 -6.75
N LYS A 313 24.94 -9.98 -7.44
CA LYS A 313 25.61 -10.66 -8.55
C LYS A 313 26.90 -9.94 -8.94
N ASN A 314 27.93 -10.77 -9.09
CA ASN A 314 29.14 -10.58 -9.87
C ASN A 314 30.27 -9.79 -9.20
N ASN A 315 30.93 -10.50 -8.29
CA ASN A 315 32.38 -10.45 -8.18
C ASN A 315 32.95 -11.28 -9.35
N SER A 316 33.50 -10.62 -10.38
CA SER A 316 34.42 -11.27 -11.33
C SER A 316 35.37 -10.23 -11.93
N ASN A 317 36.64 -10.47 -11.67
CA ASN A 317 37.85 -9.92 -12.28
C ASN A 317 37.69 -9.43 -13.73
N ASN A 318 38.27 -8.27 -14.07
CA ASN A 318 39.45 -8.27 -14.96
C ASN A 318 40.19 -6.92 -14.99
N SER A 319 41.51 -7.05 -15.08
CA SER A 319 42.53 -6.02 -15.25
C SER A 319 42.82 -5.71 -16.72
N ASN A 320 43.42 -4.53 -16.95
CA ASN A 320 44.17 -4.06 -18.14
C ASN A 320 43.42 -3.79 -19.45
N ALA A 321 43.50 -2.54 -19.92
CA ALA A 321 44.39 -2.18 -21.03
C ALA A 321 44.34 -0.68 -21.34
N GLN A 322 45.49 -0.20 -21.82
CA GLN A 322 45.91 1.16 -22.08
C GLN A 322 46.09 1.33 -23.60
N ARG A 323 45.52 2.38 -24.20
CA ARG A 323 45.81 3.04 -25.51
C ARG A 323 44.64 4.01 -25.76
N GLY A 324 44.80 5.27 -26.17
CA GLY A 324 45.85 5.93 -26.92
C GLY A 324 45.26 6.39 -28.26
N ALA A 325 45.34 7.71 -28.52
CA ALA A 325 45.05 8.44 -29.76
C ALA A 325 43.57 8.71 -30.11
N GLU A 326 43.18 9.73 -30.86
CA GLU A 326 43.61 11.12 -31.16
C GLU A 326 42.56 11.66 -32.17
N ILE A 327 42.47 12.98 -32.36
CA ILE A 327 41.91 13.71 -33.53
C ILE A 327 40.39 14.02 -33.56
N ALA A 328 40.13 15.34 -33.42
CA ALA A 328 39.30 16.28 -34.21
C ALA A 328 37.88 15.87 -34.68
N THR A 329 36.90 16.74 -34.88
CA THR A 329 36.86 18.13 -35.39
C THR A 329 35.53 18.77 -34.98
N ALA A 330 35.55 20.07 -34.71
CA ALA A 330 34.37 20.90 -34.58
C ALA A 330 33.83 21.32 -35.97
N SER A 331 32.51 21.44 -36.11
CA SER A 331 31.88 22.46 -36.97
C SER A 331 30.40 22.67 -36.61
N PRO A 332 29.84 23.86 -36.87
CA PRO A 332 28.69 24.37 -36.15
C PRO A 332 27.37 24.41 -36.95
N VAL A 333 26.29 24.24 -36.19
CA VAL A 333 24.98 24.90 -36.23
C VAL A 333 24.63 25.69 -37.51
N THR A 334 23.62 25.22 -38.23
CA THR A 334 22.81 26.04 -39.14
C THR A 334 21.45 26.31 -38.49
N THR A 335 21.19 27.57 -38.18
CA THR A 335 19.92 28.09 -37.69
C THR A 335 18.94 28.20 -38.84
N ILE A 336 17.78 27.54 -38.75
CA ILE A 336 16.63 27.79 -39.64
C ILE A 336 15.51 28.38 -38.78
N ASN A 337 15.20 29.64 -39.04
CA ASN A 337 14.01 30.33 -38.56
C ASN A 337 12.77 29.74 -39.26
N SER A 338 11.73 29.44 -38.49
CA SER A 338 10.40 29.15 -39.05
C SER A 338 9.35 29.95 -38.29
N SER A 339 8.62 30.76 -39.07
CA SER A 339 7.46 31.54 -38.70
C SER A 339 6.24 30.64 -38.52
N PRO A 340 5.30 30.89 -37.59
CA PRO A 340 4.06 30.13 -37.49
C PRO A 340 2.88 30.94 -38.03
N GLU A 341 2.14 30.38 -38.98
CA GLU A 341 0.76 30.78 -39.23
C GLU A 341 -0.08 29.60 -39.74
N ALA A 342 -1.36 29.61 -39.34
CA ALA A 342 -2.47 28.72 -39.68
C ALA A 342 -2.65 27.44 -38.84
N ALA A 343 -3.62 27.51 -37.92
CA ALA A 343 -4.30 26.38 -37.32
C ALA A 343 -5.18 25.68 -38.36
N GLN A 344 -5.08 24.35 -38.44
CA GLN A 344 -5.99 23.49 -39.19
C GLN A 344 -6.59 22.40 -38.30
N GLU A 345 -7.79 22.01 -38.68
CA GLU A 345 -8.71 21.09 -38.02
C GLU A 345 -8.12 19.69 -37.77
N ILE A 346 -8.51 19.11 -36.63
CA ILE A 346 -8.06 17.82 -36.10
C ILE A 346 -8.53 16.69 -37.03
N SER A 347 -7.59 15.91 -37.57
CA SER A 347 -7.86 14.77 -38.46
C SER A 347 -7.73 13.41 -37.74
N PRO A 348 -8.68 12.48 -37.89
CA PRO A 348 -8.66 11.16 -37.25
C PRO A 348 -7.67 10.13 -37.87
N SER A 349 -6.62 10.57 -38.56
CA SER A 349 -5.77 9.73 -39.42
C SER A 349 -4.60 9.01 -38.70
N LEU A 350 -4.33 9.31 -37.43
CA LEU A 350 -3.19 8.74 -36.71
C LEU A 350 -3.44 7.35 -36.10
N LEU A 351 -4.70 6.95 -35.88
CA LEU A 351 -5.00 5.61 -35.39
C LEU A 351 -4.84 4.53 -36.48
N SER A 352 -4.92 4.92 -37.75
CA SER A 352 -4.75 4.01 -38.91
C SER A 352 -3.29 3.66 -39.24
N SER A 353 -2.31 4.40 -38.71
CA SER A 353 -0.89 4.17 -38.98
C SER A 353 -0.16 3.36 -37.90
N LEU A 354 -0.89 2.85 -36.89
CA LEU A 354 -0.30 2.00 -35.86
C LEU A 354 0.20 0.68 -36.46
N PRO A 355 1.44 0.24 -36.13
CA PRO A 355 1.95 -1.04 -36.59
C PRO A 355 1.06 -2.17 -36.06
N ARG A 356 0.45 -2.95 -36.97
CA ARG A 356 -0.25 -4.17 -36.58
C ARG A 356 0.78 -5.14 -36.01
N PRO A 357 0.57 -5.70 -34.80
CA PRO A 357 1.44 -6.75 -34.29
C PRO A 357 1.37 -7.95 -35.24
N GLU A 358 2.51 -8.34 -35.80
CA GLU A 358 2.58 -9.56 -36.60
C GLU A 358 2.28 -10.78 -35.73
N PRO A 359 1.49 -11.75 -36.23
CA PRO A 359 1.20 -12.95 -35.49
C PRO A 359 2.49 -13.77 -35.31
N ILE A 360 2.90 -13.95 -34.06
CA ILE A 360 3.95 -14.89 -33.69
C ILE A 360 3.44 -16.29 -34.05
N MET A 361 3.93 -16.84 -35.17
CA MET A 361 3.66 -18.23 -35.55
C MET A 361 4.29 -19.18 -34.53
N GLY A 362 3.47 -19.62 -33.58
CA GLY A 362 3.78 -20.77 -32.73
C GLY A 362 3.60 -22.06 -33.52
N HIS A 363 4.67 -22.85 -33.61
CA HIS A 363 4.63 -24.23 -34.09
C HIS A 363 3.66 -25.05 -33.23
N ALA A 364 2.51 -25.42 -33.79
CA ALA A 364 1.63 -26.43 -33.22
C ALA A 364 2.04 -27.82 -33.73
N ALA A 365 2.51 -28.67 -32.81
CA ALA A 365 2.62 -30.10 -33.03
C ALA A 365 1.20 -30.68 -33.16
N GLY A 366 0.96 -31.39 -34.26
CA GLY A 366 -0.33 -31.98 -34.56
C GLY A 366 -0.67 -33.16 -33.64
N PHE A 367 -1.91 -33.17 -33.15
CA PHE A 367 -2.60 -34.39 -32.74
C PHE A 367 -3.93 -34.45 -33.48
N ASN A 368 -4.04 -35.45 -34.36
CA ASN A 368 -5.26 -35.87 -35.02
C ASN A 368 -6.22 -36.48 -34.00
N ALA A 369 -7.43 -35.95 -33.89
CA ALA A 369 -8.58 -36.66 -33.34
C ALA A 369 -9.72 -36.54 -34.34
N GLY A 370 -10.15 -37.67 -34.89
CA GLY A 370 -11.23 -37.76 -35.86
C GLY A 370 -12.61 -37.51 -35.23
N PRO A 371 -13.64 -37.24 -36.06
CA PRO A 371 -14.97 -36.89 -35.57
C PRO A 371 -15.76 -38.16 -35.23
N VAL A 372 -16.24 -38.25 -33.99
CA VAL A 372 -17.32 -39.18 -33.60
C VAL A 372 -18.64 -38.45 -33.79
N SER A 373 -19.42 -38.89 -34.76
CA SER A 373 -20.82 -38.49 -34.93
C SER A 373 -21.66 -39.12 -33.83
N ALA A 374 -22.37 -38.30 -33.06
CA ALA A 374 -23.47 -38.75 -32.21
C ALA A 374 -24.74 -38.00 -32.62
N SER A 375 -25.67 -38.78 -33.16
CA SER A 375 -27.02 -38.37 -33.52
C SER A 375 -27.83 -38.06 -32.26
N ASN A 376 -28.37 -36.85 -32.15
CA ASN A 376 -29.35 -36.49 -31.13
C ASN A 376 -30.75 -36.84 -31.66
N GLU A 377 -31.36 -37.87 -31.07
CA GLU A 377 -32.76 -38.22 -31.26
C GLU A 377 -33.59 -37.47 -30.21
N PHE A 378 -34.45 -36.58 -30.69
CA PHE A 378 -35.47 -35.87 -29.92
C PHE A 378 -36.59 -36.86 -29.56
N GLN A 379 -36.90 -37.04 -28.27
CA GLN A 379 -38.23 -37.47 -27.85
C GLN A 379 -38.78 -36.50 -26.79
N GLN A 380 -39.88 -35.86 -27.17
CA GLN A 380 -40.81 -35.16 -26.30
C GLN A 380 -41.53 -36.20 -25.41
N ILE A 381 -41.60 -35.95 -24.11
CA ILE A 381 -42.66 -36.49 -23.25
C ILE A 381 -43.16 -35.33 -22.39
N GLU A 382 -44.37 -34.88 -22.69
CA GLU A 382 -45.22 -34.12 -21.77
C GLU A 382 -45.75 -35.07 -20.68
N GLY A 383 -45.93 -34.55 -19.47
CA GLY A 383 -47.01 -35.00 -18.60
C GLY A 383 -46.65 -35.45 -17.18
N SER A 384 -47.26 -34.73 -16.24
CA SER A 384 -47.79 -35.21 -14.95
C SER A 384 -46.87 -35.21 -13.72
N SER A 385 -47.12 -34.20 -12.88
CA SER A 385 -47.47 -34.31 -11.46
C SER A 385 -47.56 -35.72 -10.87
N ASP A 386 -46.72 -36.02 -9.89
CA ASP A 386 -47.12 -36.22 -8.48
C ASP A 386 -45.89 -36.55 -7.62
N TRP A 387 -45.77 -35.85 -6.48
CA TRP A 387 -44.74 -36.07 -5.47
C TRP A 387 -45.21 -37.15 -4.47
N PRO A 388 -44.38 -38.16 -4.15
CA PRO A 388 -44.54 -38.89 -2.91
C PRO A 388 -43.44 -38.55 -1.90
N TYR A 389 -43.90 -38.27 -0.69
CA TYR A 389 -43.17 -38.32 0.56
C TYR A 389 -42.22 -39.52 0.64
N LEU A 390 -40.94 -39.28 0.96
CA LEU A 390 -40.10 -40.27 1.64
C LEU A 390 -39.40 -39.62 2.83
N SER A 391 -39.71 -40.19 3.99
CA SER A 391 -39.12 -39.91 5.28
C SER A 391 -37.86 -40.75 5.49
N ILE A 392 -36.86 -40.11 6.11
CA ILE A 392 -35.84 -40.66 7.02
C ILE A 392 -34.72 -41.55 6.40
N ALA A 393 -33.50 -40.99 6.41
CA ALA A 393 -32.33 -41.69 6.96
C ALA A 393 -31.27 -40.66 7.39
N SER A 394 -30.95 -40.64 8.69
CA SER A 394 -29.84 -39.88 9.26
C SER A 394 -28.50 -40.42 8.75
N PRO A 395 -27.50 -39.56 8.48
CA PRO A 395 -26.15 -40.02 8.14
C PRO A 395 -25.43 -40.55 9.40
N PRO A 396 -24.62 -41.62 9.28
CA PRO A 396 -23.93 -42.22 10.40
C PRO A 396 -22.73 -41.38 10.87
N SER A 397 -22.58 -41.33 12.18
CA SER A 397 -21.51 -40.69 12.94
C SER A 397 -20.15 -41.26 12.54
N PHE A 398 -19.27 -40.43 11.99
CA PHE A 398 -17.86 -40.77 11.81
C PHE A 398 -17.13 -40.72 13.15
N TRP A 399 -16.63 -41.89 13.56
CA TRP A 399 -15.72 -42.07 14.68
C TRP A 399 -14.34 -41.48 14.36
N ILE A 400 -13.84 -40.63 15.25
CA ILE A 400 -12.46 -40.14 15.27
C ILE A 400 -11.64 -41.12 16.12
N PRO A 401 -10.59 -41.78 15.60
CA PRO A 401 -9.68 -42.55 16.44
C PRO A 401 -8.72 -41.60 17.17
N THR A 402 -8.89 -41.51 18.49
CA THR A 402 -7.89 -41.00 19.42
C THR A 402 -6.74 -42.01 19.49
N ILE A 403 -5.56 -41.66 18.99
CA ILE A 403 -4.33 -42.42 19.26
C ILE A 403 -3.60 -41.75 20.42
N TYR A 404 -3.79 -42.32 21.61
CA TYR A 404 -2.83 -42.20 22.71
C TYR A 404 -1.76 -43.29 22.51
N GLY A 405 -0.50 -42.87 22.45
CA GLY A 405 0.67 -43.74 22.51
C GLY A 405 1.65 -43.23 23.57
N PRO A 406 2.19 -44.10 24.45
CA PRO A 406 2.79 -43.69 25.72
C PRO A 406 4.32 -43.44 25.68
N ASN A 407 4.74 -42.67 26.69
CA ASN A 407 6.04 -42.57 27.34
C ASN A 407 7.17 -43.51 26.89
N HIS A 408 8.33 -42.92 26.61
CA HIS A 408 9.60 -43.46 27.11
C HIS A 408 10.50 -42.36 27.68
N SER A 409 11.04 -42.72 28.84
CA SER A 409 11.91 -42.07 29.79
C SER A 409 13.38 -41.99 29.36
N GLY A 410 14.08 -40.98 29.88
CA GLY A 410 15.55 -40.91 30.00
C GLY A 410 15.95 -39.56 30.61
N GLN A 411 15.85 -39.40 31.94
CA GLN A 411 16.96 -39.48 32.90
C GLN A 411 18.21 -38.67 32.49
N ASN A 412 18.35 -37.49 33.10
CA ASN A 412 19.55 -37.10 33.87
C ASN A 412 19.18 -35.91 34.75
N ALA A 413 19.08 -36.17 36.05
CA ALA A 413 18.94 -35.18 37.10
C ALA A 413 20.29 -35.06 37.82
N ASP A 414 20.73 -33.82 38.06
CA ASP A 414 21.76 -33.50 39.03
C ASP A 414 21.15 -32.46 40.00
N PRO A 415 21.15 -32.67 41.34
CA PRO A 415 20.34 -31.88 42.26
C PRO A 415 21.18 -30.98 43.16
N HIS A 416 20.97 -29.66 43.17
CA HIS A 416 21.23 -28.81 44.34
C HIS A 416 20.61 -27.41 44.13
N ASN A 417 19.42 -27.16 44.72
CA ASN A 417 19.24 -26.11 45.73
C ASN A 417 17.77 -26.01 46.15
N VAL A 418 17.55 -26.21 47.45
CA VAL A 418 16.25 -26.10 48.12
C VAL A 418 16.24 -24.75 48.84
N HIS A 419 15.21 -23.93 48.58
CA HIS A 419 14.72 -22.93 49.53
C HIS A 419 13.19 -22.84 49.41
N PRO A 420 12.43 -23.01 50.52
CA PRO A 420 10.99 -22.89 50.48
C PRO A 420 10.55 -21.45 50.78
N SER A 421 9.64 -20.92 49.97
CA SER A 421 8.80 -19.78 50.35
C SER A 421 7.34 -20.21 50.26
N THR A 422 6.78 -20.43 51.45
CA THR A 422 5.39 -20.72 51.72
C THR A 422 4.57 -19.44 51.53
N TYR A 423 3.65 -19.40 50.56
CA TYR A 423 2.58 -18.41 50.53
C TYR A 423 1.26 -19.10 50.87
N ILE A 424 0.71 -18.71 52.02
CA ILE A 424 -0.62 -19.11 52.50
C ILE A 424 -1.63 -18.17 51.85
N TYR A 425 -2.60 -18.75 51.13
CA TYR A 425 -3.80 -18.05 50.66
C TYR A 425 -4.75 -17.80 51.85
N GLY A 426 -5.04 -16.53 52.14
CA GLY A 426 -6.15 -16.12 53.01
C GLY A 426 -7.35 -15.68 52.16
N PRO A 427 -8.60 -15.92 52.61
CA PRO A 427 -9.80 -15.61 51.83
C PRO A 427 -10.13 -14.11 51.87
N PHE A 428 -10.49 -13.57 50.70
CA PHE A 428 -11.05 -12.23 50.50
C PHE A 428 -12.38 -12.07 51.25
N GLN A 429 -12.46 -11.08 52.14
CA GLN A 429 -13.72 -10.52 52.63
C GLN A 429 -14.13 -9.36 51.73
N THR A 430 -15.37 -9.41 51.25
CA THR A 430 -16.04 -8.32 50.52
C THR A 430 -16.61 -7.31 51.52
N GLU A 431 -16.05 -6.10 51.53
CA GLU A 431 -16.63 -4.96 52.26
C GLU A 431 -17.66 -4.23 51.38
N HIS A 432 -18.87 -4.11 51.90
CA HIS A 432 -19.94 -3.28 51.39
C HIS A 432 -19.66 -1.81 51.70
N ASN A 433 -19.49 -0.98 50.67
CA ASN A 433 -19.51 0.47 50.80
C ASN A 433 -20.96 1.00 50.84
N THR A 434 -21.38 1.49 52.01
CA THR A 434 -22.52 2.39 52.17
C THR A 434 -22.04 3.84 52.16
N TYR A 435 -22.52 4.64 51.21
CA TYR A 435 -22.40 6.10 51.23
C TYR A 435 -23.41 6.71 52.21
N PRO A 436 -23.04 7.75 52.99
CA PRO A 436 -24.02 8.59 53.66
C PRO A 436 -24.41 9.77 52.76
N HIS A 437 -25.71 10.01 52.68
CA HIS A 437 -26.31 11.27 52.27
C HIS A 437 -25.88 12.40 53.21
N MET A 438 -25.35 13.49 52.65
CA MET A 438 -25.71 14.88 52.98
C MET A 438 -25.60 15.73 51.72
#